data_AF-A0A183GFC0-F1
#
_entry.id   AF-A0A183GFC0-F1
#
_cell.length_a   1.000
_cell.length_b   1.000
_cell.length_c   1.000
_cell.angle_alpha   90.00
_cell.angle_beta   90.00
_cell.angle_gamma   90.00
#
_symmetry.space_group_name_H-M   'P 1'
#
loop_
_entity.id
_entity.type
_entity.pdbx_description
1 polymer ?
#
loop_
_entity_poly.entity_id
_entity_poly.type
_entity_poly.pdbx_seq_one_letter_code
_entity_poly.pdbx_strand_id
1 'polypeptide(L)'
;MPEGSFVSETNKAVIVFRSQLTNDVGFKLRVRTTMPTTVAGTDLWSEWGPWSQCSRSCGGCGIMSRLRACRTKECVGRRQEFSTCNLTACPIDKHCAKLLSTNRLCDGRVCTKATQALSGCLEPQCCPPFINVNGTCQSDSPLLSDFVARK
;
A
#
# COMPACT_ATOMS: atom_id res chain seq x y z
N MET A 1 -5.87 13.14 2.59
CA MET A 1 -5.82 12.41 3.86
C MET A 1 -6.17 10.96 3.58
N PRO A 2 -5.31 9.97 3.89
CA PRO A 2 -5.74 8.58 3.80
C PRO A 2 -6.77 8.32 4.91
N GLU A 3 -8.03 8.10 4.54
CA GLU A 3 -9.06 7.60 5.47
C GLU A 3 -8.83 6.09 5.68
N GLY A 4 -7.84 5.78 6.51
CA GLY A 4 -7.58 4.41 6.96
C GLY A 4 -8.11 4.21 8.38
N SER A 5 -8.92 3.17 8.60
CA SER A 5 -9.21 2.66 9.93
C SER A 5 -8.53 1.30 10.11
N PHE A 6 -7.99 1.07 11.30
CA PHE A 6 -7.38 -0.21 11.66
C PHE A 6 -7.87 -0.60 13.05
N VAL A 7 -7.90 -1.91 13.33
CA VAL A 7 -8.34 -2.41 14.63
C VAL A 7 -7.19 -3.21 15.22
N SER A 8 -6.63 -2.71 16.31
CA SER A 8 -5.60 -3.44 17.03
C SER A 8 -6.21 -4.64 17.75
N GLU A 9 -5.50 -5.78 17.71
CA GLU A 9 -5.81 -6.96 18.53
C GLU A 9 -5.51 -6.70 20.01
N THR A 10 -4.74 -5.65 20.31
CA THR A 10 -4.36 -5.24 21.67
C THR A 10 -4.77 -3.79 21.95
N ASN A 11 -4.47 -3.32 23.16
CA ASN A 11 -4.60 -1.91 23.53
C ASN A 11 -3.43 -1.03 23.04
N LYS A 12 -2.55 -1.54 22.15
CA LYS A 12 -1.40 -0.81 21.62
C LYS A 12 -1.53 -0.61 20.10
N ALA A 13 -1.18 0.58 19.63
CA ALA A 13 -1.12 0.94 18.22
C ALA A 13 0.13 1.77 17.95
N VAL A 14 0.83 1.49 16.84
CA VAL A 14 1.98 2.28 16.37
C VAL A 14 1.64 2.86 15.01
N ILE A 15 1.73 4.18 14.87
CA ILE A 15 1.43 4.90 13.62
C ILE A 15 2.72 5.56 13.15
N VAL A 16 3.20 5.18 11.98
CA VAL A 16 4.39 5.78 11.35
C VAL A 16 3.95 6.49 10.07
N PHE A 17 4.22 7.78 9.98
CA PHE A 17 3.99 8.57 8.77
C PHE A 17 5.19 9.45 8.48
N ARG A 18 5.39 9.80 7.21
CA ARG A 18 6.41 10.75 6.74
C ARG A 18 5.69 12.04 6.35
N SER A 19 6.08 13.15 6.96
CA SER A 19 5.56 14.50 6.68
C SER A 19 6.62 15.35 5.96
N GLN A 20 6.19 16.28 5.11
CA GLN A 20 7.09 17.26 4.48
C GLN A 20 6.86 18.62 5.16
N LEU A 21 7.88 19.11 5.87
CA LEU A 21 7.89 20.26 6.79
C LEU A 21 7.29 21.58 6.26
N THR A 22 7.02 21.70 4.96
CA THR A 22 6.66 22.97 4.33
C THR A 22 5.16 23.19 4.18
N ASN A 23 4.29 22.18 4.32
CA ASN A 23 2.83 22.31 4.17
C ASN A 23 2.04 21.28 5.03
N ASP A 24 2.40 21.11 6.29
CA ASP A 24 1.91 19.99 7.11
C ASP A 24 0.44 20.10 7.51
N VAL A 25 -0.38 19.19 6.97
CA VAL A 25 -1.67 18.81 7.55
C VAL A 25 -1.39 17.62 8.48
N GLY A 26 -1.37 17.86 9.79
CA GLY A 26 -1.18 16.79 10.79
C GLY A 26 -2.27 15.70 10.72
N PHE A 27 -2.15 14.67 11.55
CA PHE A 27 -3.14 13.58 11.62
C PHE A 27 -4.00 13.68 12.89
N LYS A 28 -5.28 13.29 12.78
CA LYS A 28 -6.20 13.16 13.93
C LYS A 28 -6.60 11.69 14.08
N LEU A 29 -6.10 11.03 15.13
CA LEU A 29 -6.52 9.67 15.45
C LEU A 29 -7.87 9.70 16.19
N ARG A 30 -8.85 8.93 15.71
CA ARG A 30 -10.09 8.65 16.44
C ARG A 30 -10.10 7.17 16.81
N VAL A 31 -10.00 6.88 18.11
CA VAL A 31 -10.07 5.51 18.63
C VAL A 31 -11.49 5.23 19.11
N ARG A 32 -12.05 4.08 18.74
CA ARG A 32 -13.31 3.56 19.28
C ARG A 32 -13.09 2.15 19.79
N THR A 33 -13.53 1.86 21.01
CA THR A 33 -13.59 0.50 21.52
C THR A 33 -14.79 -0.22 20.90
N THR A 34 -14.59 -1.41 20.35
CA THR A 34 -15.70 -2.26 19.94
C THR A 34 -16.29 -2.91 21.19
N MET A 35 -17.57 -2.67 21.46
CA MET A 35 -18.31 -3.38 22.52
C MET A 35 -18.26 -4.90 22.25
N PRO A 36 -17.94 -5.73 23.24
CA PRO A 36 -18.01 -7.17 23.08
C PRO A 36 -19.49 -7.56 22.92
N THR A 37 -19.87 -7.97 21.71
CA THR A 37 -21.21 -8.50 21.45
C THR A 37 -21.15 -9.97 21.82
N THR A 38 -21.21 -10.33 23.11
CA THR A 38 -21.04 -11.74 23.51
C THR A 38 -22.30 -12.52 23.17
N VAL A 39 -22.31 -13.12 21.98
CA VAL A 39 -23.18 -14.26 21.68
C VAL A 39 -22.63 -15.47 22.44
N ALA A 40 -23.50 -16.33 22.98
CA ALA A 40 -23.07 -17.58 23.61
C ALA A 40 -22.40 -18.49 22.55
N GLY A 41 -21.14 -18.86 22.77
CA GLY A 41 -20.33 -19.67 21.86
C GLY A 41 -18.82 -19.45 22.06
N THR A 42 -18.01 -20.17 21.30
CA THR A 42 -16.55 -20.04 21.26
C THR A 42 -16.09 -19.87 19.82
N ASP A 43 -15.13 -18.98 19.58
CA ASP A 43 -14.48 -18.78 18.27
C ASP A 43 -15.43 -18.45 17.10
N LEU A 44 -16.44 -17.59 17.35
CA LEU A 44 -17.37 -17.17 16.31
C LEU A 44 -16.93 -15.84 15.69
N TRP A 45 -16.44 -15.91 14.45
CA TRP A 45 -16.16 -14.73 13.64
C TRP A 45 -17.42 -14.23 12.91
N SER A 46 -17.51 -12.92 12.69
CA SER A 46 -18.38 -12.37 11.65
C SER A 46 -17.78 -12.64 10.27
N GLU A 47 -18.60 -12.50 9.24
CA GLU A 47 -18.11 -12.32 7.88
C GLU A 47 -17.09 -11.17 7.82
N TRP A 48 -16.16 -11.28 6.87
CA TRP A 48 -15.25 -10.21 6.54
C TRP A 48 -16.02 -9.01 5.98
N GLY A 49 -15.68 -7.82 6.47
CA GLY A 49 -16.10 -6.57 5.87
C GLY A 49 -15.48 -6.35 4.50
N PRO A 50 -15.94 -5.32 3.77
CA PRO A 50 -15.35 -4.95 2.50
C PRO A 50 -13.89 -4.51 2.68
N TRP A 51 -13.12 -4.63 1.59
CA TRP A 51 -11.78 -4.04 1.53
C TRP A 51 -11.85 -2.52 1.58
N SER A 52 -10.89 -1.91 2.27
CA SER A 52 -10.67 -0.47 2.26
C SER A 52 -10.25 0.01 0.87
N GLN A 53 -10.33 1.32 0.65
CA GLN A 53 -9.66 1.92 -0.50
C GLN A 53 -8.16 1.63 -0.45
N CYS A 54 -7.58 1.49 -1.64
CA CYS A 54 -6.16 1.24 -1.79
C CYS A 54 -5.35 2.50 -1.43
N SER A 55 -4.28 2.36 -0.66
CA SER A 55 -3.46 3.49 -0.22
C SER A 55 -2.73 4.24 -1.35
N ARG A 56 -2.57 3.60 -2.52
CA ARG A 56 -2.01 4.18 -3.74
C ARG A 56 -2.86 3.79 -4.93
N SER A 57 -2.93 4.64 -5.95
CA SER A 57 -3.70 4.38 -7.18
C SER A 57 -2.92 3.57 -8.24
N CYS A 58 -1.60 3.41 -8.09
CA CYS A 58 -0.71 2.70 -9.02
C CYS A 58 0.59 2.27 -8.32
N GLY A 59 1.39 1.47 -9.02
CA GLY A 59 2.76 1.09 -8.68
C GLY A 59 2.90 -0.21 -7.89
N GLY A 60 1.80 -0.93 -7.64
CA GLY A 60 1.76 -2.24 -6.98
C GLY A 60 2.05 -2.25 -5.47
N CYS A 61 2.52 -1.14 -4.90
CA CYS A 61 2.72 -0.92 -3.47
C CYS A 61 1.52 -0.31 -2.75
N GLY A 62 0.36 -0.28 -3.39
CA GLY A 62 -0.88 0.04 -2.71
C GLY A 62 -1.20 -1.05 -1.69
N ILE A 63 -1.73 -0.66 -0.54
CA ILE A 63 -2.19 -1.58 0.51
C ILE A 63 -3.67 -1.30 0.76
N MET A 64 -4.47 -2.35 0.81
CA MET A 64 -5.85 -2.35 1.28
C MET A 64 -5.98 -3.26 2.49
N SER A 65 -6.98 -3.01 3.33
CA SER A 65 -7.25 -3.84 4.51
C SER A 65 -8.73 -4.12 4.67
N ARG A 66 -9.08 -5.26 5.28
CA ARG A 66 -10.45 -5.58 5.68
C ARG A 66 -10.48 -6.11 7.10
N LEU A 67 -11.65 -6.01 7.71
CA LEU A 67 -11.88 -6.31 9.13
C LEU A 67 -13.02 -7.30 9.30
N ARG A 68 -12.93 -8.16 10.30
CA ARG A 68 -14.04 -8.97 10.81
C ARG A 68 -14.17 -8.76 12.31
N ALA A 69 -15.33 -9.00 12.89
CA ALA A 69 -15.58 -8.89 14.32
C ALA A 69 -15.57 -10.27 14.98
N CYS A 70 -15.01 -10.38 16.19
CA CYS A 70 -15.22 -11.55 17.04
C CYS A 70 -16.56 -11.38 17.76
N ARG A 71 -17.48 -12.35 17.57
CA ARG A 71 -18.82 -12.39 18.17
C ARG A 71 -18.85 -13.11 19.52
N THR A 72 -17.72 -13.65 19.97
CA THR A 72 -17.55 -14.33 21.25
C THR A 72 -16.52 -13.60 22.11
N LYS A 73 -16.32 -14.04 23.37
CA LYS A 73 -15.30 -13.43 24.24
C LYS A 73 -13.89 -13.52 23.66
N GLU A 74 -13.61 -14.67 23.03
CA GLU A 74 -12.32 -14.96 22.43
C GLU A 74 -12.55 -15.63 21.06
N CYS A 75 -11.68 -15.32 20.10
CA CYS A 75 -11.62 -15.95 18.80
C CYS A 75 -10.15 -16.19 18.42
N VAL A 76 -9.88 -17.30 17.76
CA VAL A 76 -8.56 -17.70 17.29
C VAL A 76 -8.35 -17.17 15.88
N GLY A 77 -7.18 -16.58 15.63
CA GLY A 77 -6.79 -16.01 14.34
C GLY A 77 -6.97 -14.51 14.24
N ARG A 78 -6.72 -13.97 13.04
CA ARG A 78 -6.55 -12.52 12.83
C ARG A 78 -7.89 -11.79 12.71
N ARG A 79 -7.99 -10.62 13.33
CA ARG A 79 -9.16 -9.72 13.18
C ARG A 79 -9.09 -8.87 11.91
N GLN A 80 -7.87 -8.59 11.45
CA GLN A 80 -7.58 -7.74 10.30
C GLN A 80 -6.75 -8.50 9.27
N GLU A 81 -7.02 -8.22 8.01
CA GLU A 81 -6.28 -8.75 6.88
C GLU A 81 -5.83 -7.60 5.98
N PHE A 82 -4.65 -7.76 5.35
CA PHE A 82 -4.04 -6.79 4.45
C PHE A 82 -3.75 -7.46 3.12
N SER A 83 -3.89 -6.71 2.04
CA SER A 83 -3.54 -7.17 0.70
C SER A 83 -2.93 -6.04 -0.13
N THR A 84 -2.05 -6.40 -1.05
CA THR A 84 -1.50 -5.49 -2.06
C THR A 84 -2.54 -5.17 -3.12
N CYS A 85 -2.54 -3.94 -3.61
CA CYS A 85 -3.53 -3.46 -4.56
C CYS A 85 -2.96 -2.45 -5.56
N ASN A 86 -3.73 -2.20 -6.63
CA ASN A 86 -3.36 -1.32 -7.73
C ASN A 86 -1.99 -1.65 -8.33
N LEU A 87 -1.93 -2.86 -8.89
CA LEU A 87 -0.78 -3.40 -9.62
C LEU A 87 -0.57 -2.75 -10.99
N THR A 88 -1.33 -1.73 -11.37
CA THR A 88 -1.08 -0.96 -12.59
C THR A 88 0.19 -0.12 -12.42
N ALA A 89 1.08 -0.12 -13.41
CA ALA A 89 2.27 0.72 -13.38
C ALA A 89 1.89 2.21 -13.37
N CYS A 90 2.61 3.01 -12.59
CA CYS A 90 2.36 4.46 -12.56
C CYS A 90 2.78 5.12 -13.88
N PRO A 91 2.03 6.12 -14.38
CA PRO A 91 2.39 6.83 -15.59
C PRO A 91 3.73 7.56 -15.40
N ILE A 92 4.59 7.50 -16.42
CA ILE A 92 5.80 8.33 -16.46
C ILE A 92 5.35 9.79 -16.61
N ASP A 93 5.88 10.66 -15.74
CA ASP A 93 5.65 12.09 -15.85
C ASP A 93 6.03 12.59 -17.27
N LYS A 94 5.17 13.39 -17.91
CA LYS A 94 5.38 13.82 -19.31
C LYS A 94 6.66 14.63 -19.49
N HIS A 95 7.05 15.42 -18.50
CA HIS A 95 8.31 16.15 -18.49
C HIS A 95 9.48 15.17 -18.39
N CYS A 96 9.38 14.14 -17.55
CA CYS A 96 10.38 13.07 -17.47
C CYS A 96 10.45 12.21 -18.74
N ALA A 97 9.32 11.88 -19.37
CA ALA A 97 9.30 11.17 -20.64
C ALA A 97 10.00 11.98 -21.74
N LYS A 98 9.75 13.30 -21.79
CA LYS A 98 10.44 14.22 -22.71
C LYS A 98 11.94 14.26 -22.44
N LEU A 99 12.37 14.46 -21.20
CA LEU A 99 13.79 14.50 -20.81
C LEU A 99 14.52 13.19 -21.11
N LEU A 100 13.90 12.03 -20.83
CA LEU A 100 14.45 10.71 -21.15
C LEU A 100 14.53 10.49 -22.67
N SER A 101 13.60 11.04 -23.44
CA SER A 101 13.64 10.97 -24.91
C SER A 101 14.72 11.86 -25.53
N THR A 102 14.94 13.08 -24.99
CA THR A 102 16.00 13.99 -25.48
C THR A 102 17.40 13.57 -25.07
N ASN A 103 17.57 12.91 -23.91
CA ASN A 103 18.89 12.44 -23.45
C ASN A 103 19.43 11.21 -24.25
N ARG A 104 18.65 10.72 -25.23
CA ARG A 104 18.99 9.59 -26.10
C ARG A 104 19.48 9.96 -27.50
N LEU A 105 19.53 11.24 -27.88
CA LEU A 105 19.96 11.64 -29.23
C LEU A 105 21.37 12.22 -29.27
N CYS A 106 22.36 11.33 -29.35
CA CYS A 106 23.65 11.58 -29.97
C CYS A 106 24.20 10.30 -30.59
N ASP A 107 23.99 10.10 -31.90
CA ASP A 107 24.74 9.20 -32.80
C ASP A 107 25.33 7.92 -32.17
N GLY A 108 24.47 7.09 -31.55
CA GLY A 108 24.86 5.80 -30.98
C GLY A 108 25.69 5.84 -29.68
N ARG A 109 25.79 6.97 -28.97
CA ARG A 109 26.44 7.08 -27.65
C ARG A 109 25.61 7.89 -26.64
N VAL A 110 25.89 7.68 -25.34
CA VAL A 110 25.29 8.47 -24.26
C VAL A 110 25.93 9.85 -24.22
N CYS A 111 25.15 10.89 -24.53
CA CYS A 111 25.59 12.28 -24.35
C CYS A 111 25.59 12.62 -22.85
N THR A 112 26.77 12.64 -22.24
CA THR A 112 26.96 12.87 -20.80
C THR A 112 26.86 14.35 -20.45
N LYS A 113 25.63 14.86 -20.28
CA LYS A 113 25.34 15.76 -19.16
C LYS A 113 23.97 15.42 -18.60
N ALA A 114 23.95 14.35 -17.80
CA ALA A 114 22.83 14.10 -16.89
C ALA A 114 22.72 15.32 -15.96
N THR A 115 21.82 16.24 -16.28
CA THR A 115 21.51 17.37 -15.42
C THR A 115 20.82 16.86 -14.16
N GLN A 116 20.91 17.61 -13.06
CA GLN A 116 20.19 17.34 -11.80
C GLN A 116 18.66 17.17 -11.98
N ALA A 117 18.10 17.50 -13.16
CA ALA A 117 16.71 17.25 -13.51
C ALA A 117 16.41 15.75 -13.77
N LEU A 118 17.37 14.95 -14.24
CA LEU A 118 17.17 13.51 -14.51
C LEU A 118 17.08 12.68 -13.23
N SER A 119 17.76 13.08 -12.15
CA SER A 119 17.71 12.37 -10.86
C SER A 119 16.29 12.36 -10.26
N GLY A 120 15.49 13.40 -10.52
CA GLY A 120 14.07 13.44 -10.15
C GLY A 120 13.16 12.59 -11.04
N CYS A 121 13.62 12.18 -12.22
CA CYS A 121 12.88 11.37 -13.19
C CYS A 121 13.16 9.87 -13.10
N LEU A 122 14.03 9.47 -12.17
CA LEU A 122 14.42 8.07 -11.93
C LEU A 122 13.46 7.35 -10.97
N GLU A 123 12.33 7.94 -10.60
CA GLU A 123 11.34 7.25 -9.78
C GLU A 123 10.69 6.10 -10.59
N PRO A 124 10.75 4.85 -10.10
CA PRO A 124 10.28 3.71 -10.86
C PRO A 124 8.75 3.69 -10.93
N GLN A 125 8.20 3.24 -12.07
CA GLN A 125 6.75 3.12 -12.26
C GLN A 125 6.10 2.09 -11.32
N CYS A 126 6.90 1.15 -10.81
CA CYS A 126 6.51 0.16 -9.83
C CYS A 126 7.39 0.30 -8.59
N CYS A 127 6.81 0.13 -7.42
CA CYS A 127 7.57 0.07 -6.18
C CYS A 127 8.32 -1.26 -6.09
N PRO A 128 9.57 -1.29 -5.62
CA PRO A 128 10.24 -2.54 -5.27
C PRO A 128 9.40 -3.36 -4.26
N PRO A 129 9.29 -4.69 -4.40
CA PRO A 129 10.00 -5.57 -5.33
C PRO A 129 9.33 -5.74 -6.71
N PHE A 130 8.27 -4.98 -7.01
CA PHE A 130 7.54 -5.13 -8.25
C PHE A 130 8.29 -4.51 -9.44
N ILE A 131 8.22 -5.20 -10.57
CA ILE A 131 8.81 -4.77 -11.84
C ILE A 131 7.69 -4.52 -12.84
N ASN A 132 7.82 -3.46 -13.65
CA ASN A 132 6.85 -3.16 -14.69
C ASN A 132 7.01 -4.14 -15.86
N VAL A 133 6.02 -5.01 -16.05
CA VAL A 133 5.86 -5.92 -17.17
C VAL A 133 4.61 -5.48 -17.95
N ASN A 134 4.82 -4.89 -19.14
CA ASN A 134 3.74 -4.43 -20.02
C ASN A 134 2.67 -3.53 -19.35
N GLY A 135 3.10 -2.59 -18.51
CA GLY A 135 2.20 -1.66 -17.81
C GLY A 135 1.59 -2.23 -16.52
N THR A 136 2.00 -3.44 -16.11
CA THR A 136 1.55 -4.08 -14.88
C THR A 136 2.74 -4.41 -13.99
N CYS A 137 2.65 -4.06 -12.71
CA CYS A 137 3.62 -4.36 -11.68
C CYS A 137 3.48 -5.82 -11.23
N GLN A 138 4.51 -6.63 -11.50
CA GLN A 138 4.57 -8.04 -11.15
C GLN A 138 5.78 -8.32 -10.24
N SER A 139 5.67 -9.34 -9.39
CA SER A 139 6.76 -9.81 -8.54
C SER A 139 6.76 -11.32 -8.46
N ASP A 140 7.95 -11.93 -8.44
CA ASP A 140 8.11 -13.39 -8.26
C ASP A 140 7.91 -13.82 -6.80
N SER A 141 7.80 -12.86 -5.88
CA SER A 141 7.51 -13.11 -4.46
C SER A 141 6.00 -13.20 -4.21
N PRO A 142 5.55 -14.09 -3.29
CA PRO A 142 4.14 -14.18 -2.93
C PRO A 142 3.67 -12.84 -2.36
N LEU A 143 2.57 -12.34 -2.90
CA LEU A 143 1.94 -11.12 -2.46
C LEU A 143 1.40 -11.31 -1.03
N LEU A 144 1.22 -10.21 -0.30
CA LEU A 144 0.64 -10.26 1.06
C LEU A 144 -0.74 -10.94 1.12
N SER A 145 -1.40 -11.12 -0.03
CA SER A 145 -2.64 -11.88 -0.18
C SER A 145 -2.50 -13.39 0.07
N ASP A 146 -1.29 -13.96 -0.06
CA ASP A 146 -1.08 -15.42 -0.05
C ASP A 146 -0.57 -15.96 1.29
N PHE A 147 -0.65 -15.17 2.37
CA PHE A 147 -0.62 -15.72 3.73
C PHE A 147 -1.95 -16.41 4.06
N VAL A 148 -2.42 -17.30 3.17
CA VAL A 148 -3.27 -18.41 3.56
C VAL A 148 -2.49 -19.15 4.64
N ALA A 149 -3.08 -19.24 5.83
CA ALA A 149 -2.51 -19.94 6.96
C ALA A 149 -1.92 -21.28 6.49
N ARG A 150 -0.59 -21.40 6.47
CA ARG A 150 0.03 -22.71 6.49
C ARG A 150 -0.45 -23.35 7.79
N LYS A 151 -1.31 -24.34 7.62
CA LYS A 151 -1.92 -25.14 8.67
C LYS A 151 -0.85 -25.91 9.44
#